data_AF-A0A644Z2V5-F1
#
_entry.id   AF-A0A644Z2V5-F1
#
_cell.length_a   1.000
_cell.length_b   1.000
_cell.length_c   1.000
_cell.angle_alpha   90.00
_cell.angle_beta   90.00
_cell.angle_gamma   90.00
#
_symmetry.space_group_name_H-M   'P 1'
#
loop_
_entity.id
_entity.type
_entity.pdbx_description
1 polymer ?
#
loop_
_entity_poly.entity_id
_entity_poly.type
_entity_poly.pdbx_seq_one_letter_code
_entity_poly.pdbx_strand_id
1 'polypeptide(L)'
;MELLSILLQATGSGLDVFGAALGVGIAVLAAGWGIGKIGTSAMEGIARQPEAAGDIRMNMIISAALIEGVALFAVVVCGFILIK
;
A
#
# COMPACT_ATOMS: atom_id res chain seq x y z
N MET A 1 -20.76 27.51 -21.66
CA MET A 1 -19.64 26.76 -21.07
C MET A 1 -20.09 25.96 -19.85
N GLU A 2 -20.83 26.56 -18.91
CA GLU A 2 -21.42 25.88 -17.74
C GLU A 2 -22.18 24.57 -18.04
N LEU A 3 -23.04 24.56 -19.07
CA LEU A 3 -23.80 23.34 -19.42
C LEU A 3 -22.87 22.19 -19.90
N LEU A 4 -21.79 22.53 -20.61
CA LEU A 4 -20.83 21.56 -21.12
C LEU A 4 -20.00 20.96 -19.97
N SER A 5 -19.58 21.78 -19.00
CA SER A 5 -18.88 21.32 -17.80
C SER A 5 -19.77 20.44 -16.92
N ILE A 6 -21.05 20.81 -16.76
CA ILE A 6 -22.03 20.00 -16.00
C ILE A 6 -22.26 18.64 -16.67
N LEU A 7 -22.42 18.59 -18.00
CA LEU A 7 -22.61 17.33 -18.73
C LEU A 7 -21.36 16.44 -18.69
N LEU A 8 -20.16 17.03 -18.72
CA LEU A 8 -18.90 16.30 -18.58
C LEU A 8 -18.74 15.72 -17.16
N GLN A 9 -19.13 16.48 -16.13
CA GLN A 9 -19.05 16.03 -14.74
C GLN A 9 -20.09 14.93 -14.43
N ALA A 10 -21.27 15.00 -15.05
CA ALA A 10 -22.32 13.98 -14.95
C ALA A 10 -21.97 12.65 -15.66
N THR A 11 -21.01 12.64 -16.58
CA THR A 11 -20.55 11.44 -17.29
C THR A 11 -19.26 10.84 -16.71
N GLY A 12 -18.59 11.52 -15.77
CA GLY A 12 -17.24 11.15 -15.28
C GLY A 12 -17.17 10.43 -13.92
N SER A 13 -18.28 10.26 -13.20
CA SER A 13 -18.31 9.87 -11.77
C SER A 13 -18.17 8.37 -11.47
N GLY A 14 -17.84 7.53 -12.46
CA GLY A 14 -17.66 6.08 -12.26
C GLY A 14 -16.22 5.61 -12.39
N LEU A 15 -15.42 6.29 -13.22
CA LEU A 15 -14.07 5.86 -13.55
C LEU A 15 -13.06 6.20 -12.45
N ASP A 16 -13.31 7.29 -11.73
CA ASP A 16 -12.58 7.74 -10.56
C ASP A 16 -12.74 6.77 -9.38
N VAL A 17 -13.96 6.32 -9.09
CA VAL A 17 -14.25 5.33 -8.04
C VAL A 17 -13.63 3.98 -8.39
N PHE A 18 -13.79 3.52 -9.63
CA PHE A 18 -13.18 2.26 -10.08
C PHE A 18 -11.65 2.31 -10.03
N GLY A 19 -11.05 3.38 -10.53
CA GLY A 19 -9.60 3.58 -10.50
C GLY A 19 -9.04 3.62 -9.08
N ALA A 20 -9.73 4.28 -8.16
CA ALA A 20 -9.34 4.32 -6.75
C ALA A 20 -9.48 2.96 -6.07
N ALA A 21 -10.57 2.22 -6.29
CA ALA A 21 -10.76 0.88 -5.74
C ALA A 21 -9.68 -0.11 -6.22
N LEU A 22 -9.35 -0.05 -7.52
CA LEU A 22 -8.28 -0.86 -8.10
C LEU A 22 -6.91 -0.47 -7.52
N GLY A 23 -6.64 0.83 -7.38
CA GLY A 23 -5.42 1.35 -6.79
C GLY A 23 -5.20 0.86 -5.35
N VAL A 24 -6.23 0.92 -4.50
CA VAL A 24 -6.18 0.37 -3.13
C VAL A 24 -5.89 -1.15 -3.17
N GLY A 25 -6.60 -1.90 -4.01
CA GLY A 25 -6.42 -3.35 -4.10
C GLY A 25 -4.99 -3.74 -4.47
N ILE A 26 -4.41 -3.10 -5.48
CA ILE A 26 -3.04 -3.34 -5.90
C ILE A 26 -2.04 -2.94 -4.81
N ALA A 27 -2.23 -1.78 -4.16
CA ALA A 27 -1.35 -1.33 -3.09
C ALA A 27 -1.31 -2.31 -1.92
N VAL A 28 -2.47 -2.82 -1.48
CA VAL A 28 -2.58 -3.79 -0.38
C VAL A 28 -1.92 -5.12 -0.76
N LEU A 29 -2.13 -5.62 -1.99
CA LEU A 29 -1.48 -6.85 -2.44
C LEU A 29 0.04 -6.72 -2.52
N ALA A 30 0.54 -5.60 -3.05
CA ALA A 30 1.97 -5.34 -3.13
C ALA A 30 2.62 -5.22 -1.75
N ALA A 31 1.97 -4.51 -0.81
CA ALA A 31 2.41 -4.37 0.56
C ALA A 31 2.45 -5.72 1.29
N GLY A 32 1.36 -6.50 1.19
CA GLY A 32 1.25 -7.83 1.77
C GLY A 32 2.32 -8.80 1.27
N TRP A 33 2.63 -8.74 -0.03
CA TRP A 33 3.70 -9.54 -0.61
C TRP A 33 5.08 -9.10 -0.13
N GLY A 34 5.34 -7.79 -0.09
CA GLY A 34 6.60 -7.21 0.36
C GLY A 34 6.90 -7.53 1.83
N ILE A 35 5.93 -7.33 2.72
CA ILE A 35 6.09 -7.64 4.15
C ILE A 35 6.26 -9.14 4.40
N GLY A 36 5.54 -9.98 3.66
CA GLY A 36 5.69 -11.44 3.75
C GLY A 36 7.12 -11.87 3.42
N LYS A 37 7.70 -11.32 2.35
CA LYS A 37 9.09 -11.61 1.97
C LYS A 37 10.10 -11.15 3.02
N ILE A 38 9.92 -9.94 3.57
CA ILE A 38 10.75 -9.43 4.67
C ILE A 38 10.68 -10.37 5.88
N GLY A 39 9.48 -10.77 6.29
CA GLY A 39 9.25 -11.67 7.42
C GLY A 39 9.90 -13.03 7.22
N THR A 40 9.72 -13.65 6.04
CA THR A 40 10.36 -14.93 5.71
C THR A 40 11.88 -14.83 5.77
N SER A 41 12.48 -13.84 5.12
CA SER A 41 13.94 -13.67 5.13
C SER A 41 14.49 -13.40 6.54
N ALA A 42 13.76 -12.64 7.36
CA ALA A 42 14.15 -12.41 8.76
C ALA A 42 14.08 -13.70 9.58
N MET A 43 13.02 -14.50 9.43
CA MET A 43 12.89 -15.76 10.16
C MET A 43 13.96 -16.78 9.76
N GLU A 44 14.27 -16.90 8.47
CA GLU A 44 15.38 -17.73 7.99
C GLU A 44 16.74 -17.25 8.52
N GLY A 45 16.95 -15.92 8.56
CA GLY A 45 18.16 -15.32 9.11
C GLY A 45 18.32 -15.65 10.60
N ILE A 46 17.25 -15.47 11.39
CA ILE A 46 17.24 -15.78 12.83
C ILE A 46 17.48 -17.28 13.07
N ALA A 47 16.90 -18.15 12.25
CA ALA A 47 17.09 -19.59 12.37
C ALA A 47 18.55 -20.01 12.12
N ARG A 48 19.27 -19.31 11.23
CA ARG A 48 20.68 -19.56 10.92
C ARG A 48 21.65 -18.92 11.93
N GLN A 49 21.27 -17.77 12.50
CA GLN A 49 22.10 -16.98 13.41
C GLN A 49 21.25 -16.46 14.58
N PRO A 50 20.95 -17.32 15.57
CA PRO A 50 20.11 -16.95 16.71
C PRO A 50 20.75 -15.87 17.58
N GLU A 51 22.08 -15.73 17.59
CA GLU A 51 22.79 -14.70 18.33
C GLU A 51 22.53 -13.29 17.79
N ALA A 52 22.24 -13.19 16.48
CA ALA A 52 21.94 -11.93 15.80
C ALA A 52 20.44 -11.60 15.77
N ALA A 53 19.60 -12.34 16.50
CA ALA A 53 18.15 -12.24 16.37
C ALA A 53 17.59 -10.84 16.68
N GLY A 54 18.20 -10.13 17.64
CA GLY A 54 17.82 -8.76 17.98
C GLY A 54 18.02 -7.80 16.79
N ASP A 55 19.21 -7.83 16.19
CA ASP A 55 19.58 -6.95 15.06
C ASP A 55 18.76 -7.28 13.81
N ILE A 56 18.55 -8.57 13.52
CA ILE A 56 17.72 -9.01 12.39
C ILE A 56 16.27 -8.51 12.57
N ARG A 57 15.71 -8.63 13.77
CA ARG A 57 14.36 -8.16 14.06
C ARG A 57 14.25 -6.63 13.94
N MET A 58 15.25 -5.88 14.41
CA MET A 58 15.30 -4.43 14.26
C MET A 58 15.30 -4.02 12.77
N ASN A 59 16.18 -4.62 11.98
CA ASN A 59 16.28 -4.34 10.54
C ASN A 59 15.00 -4.73 9.78
N MET A 60 14.38 -5.85 10.18
CA MET A 60 13.09 -6.30 9.67
C MET A 60 11.99 -5.26 9.92
N ILE A 61 11.89 -4.74 11.15
CA ILE A 61 10.88 -3.73 11.53
C ILE A 61 11.10 -2.43 10.75
N ILE A 62 12.35 -1.97 10.60
CA ILE A 62 12.66 -0.76 9.81
C ILE A 62 12.23 -0.96 8.35
N SER A 63 12.59 -2.09 7.76
CA SER A 63 12.22 -2.42 6.37
C SER A 63 10.70 -2.53 6.20
N ALA A 64 10.03 -3.17 7.17
CA ALA A 64 8.58 -3.28 7.22
C ALA A 64 7.89 -1.91 7.29
N ALA A 65 8.39 -1.02 8.16
CA ALA A 65 7.85 0.32 8.33
C ALA A 65 7.99 1.17 7.05
N LEU A 66 9.06 1.00 6.27
CA LEU A 66 9.22 1.68 4.98
C LEU A 66 8.19 1.21 3.95
N ILE A 67 7.91 -0.10 3.88
CA ILE A 67 6.85 -0.64 3.00
C ILE A 67 5.49 -0.11 3.44
N GLU A 68 5.19 -0.17 4.73
CA GLU A 68 3.92 0.33 5.29
C GLU A 68 3.75 1.84 5.05
N GLY A 69 4.81 2.65 5.13
CA GLY A 69 4.74 4.07 4.84
C GLY A 69 4.25 4.37 3.42
N VAL A 70 4.76 3.63 2.43
CA VAL A 70 4.33 3.77 1.02
C VAL A 70 2.92 3.20 0.81
N ALA A 71 2.60 2.07 1.43
CA ALA A 71 1.30 1.43 1.33
C ALA A 71 0.18 2.31 1.91
N LEU A 72 0.38 2.84 3.13
CA LEU A 72 -0.56 3.74 3.78
C LEU A 72 -0.74 5.03 2.98
N PHE A 73 0.32 5.59 2.39
CA PHE A 73 0.20 6.74 1.52
C PHE A 73 -0.73 6.46 0.33
N ALA A 74 -0.55 5.32 -0.35
CA ALA A 74 -1.40 4.93 -1.48
C ALA A 74 -2.87 4.72 -1.05
N VAL A 75 -3.09 4.02 0.07
CA VAL A 75 -4.44 3.76 0.61
C VAL A 75 -5.13 5.06 1.02
N VAL A 76 -4.41 6.00 1.63
CA VAL A 76 -4.94 7.31 2.04
C VAL A 76 -5.32 8.13 0.82
N VAL A 77 -4.45 8.22 -0.20
CA VAL A 77 -4.73 8.99 -1.42
C VAL A 77 -5.94 8.42 -2.16
N CYS A 78 -5.98 7.10 -2.38
CA CYS A 78 -7.11 6.46 -3.04
C CYS A 78 -8.38 6.51 -2.18
N GLY A 79 -8.27 6.36 -0.86
CA GLY A 79 -9.38 6.49 0.09
C GLY A 79 -10.01 7.89 0.07
N PHE A 80 -9.20 8.95 0.02
CA PHE A 80 -9.70 10.31 -0.17
C PHE A 80 -10.40 10.53 -1.51
N ILE A 81 -10.11 9.72 -2.54
CA ILE A 81 -10.85 9.77 -3.82
C ILE A 81 -12.20 9.04 -3.69
N LEU A 82 -12.26 7.96 -2.92
CA LEU A 82 -13.48 7.17 -2.70
C LEU A 82 -14.50 7.84 -1.77
N ILE A 83 -14.04 8.70 -0.85
CA ILE A 83 -14.88 9.34 0.20
C ILE A 83 -15.29 10.77 -0.19
N LYS A 84 -15.04 11.22 -1.43
CA LYS A 84 -15.45 12.56 -1.90
C LYS A 84 -16.94 12.77 -1.91
#